data_AF-R9GMN1-F1
#
_entry.id   AF-R9GMN1-F1
#
_cell.length_a   1.000
_cell.length_b   1.000
_cell.length_c   1.000
_cell.angle_alpha   90.00
_cell.angle_beta   90.00
_cell.angle_gamma   90.00
#
_symmetry.space_group_name_H-M   'P 1'
#
loop_
_entity.id
_entity.type
_entity.pdbx_description
1 polymer ?
#
loop_
_entity_poly.entity_id
_entity_poly.type
_entity_poly.pdbx_seq_one_letter_code
_entity_poly.pdbx_strand_id
1 'polypeptide(L)'
;MSQKTSSPNLIGKILSQFSASHSTAVNKLIHYITIPLVSFSVLALAWATPFPFLSFLGRYNGFINWASILIGFAVYYYYRVSPLLSYGILLMIFAFSGLIVSLEKFHSQGGGPEMHIIPLLILLPALLAQVAGHRTEKAIPSASSSMRSLKDGPLWLMNVFFRRIGIIN
;
A
#
# COMPACT_ATOMS: atom_id res chain seq x y z
N MET A 1 12.26 35.51 -21.59
CA MET A 1 11.33 34.39 -21.35
C MET A 1 11.55 33.88 -19.93
N SER A 2 10.69 34.26 -18.99
CA SER A 2 10.79 33.84 -17.59
C SER A 2 10.36 32.37 -17.49
N GLN A 3 11.28 31.48 -17.11
CA GLN A 3 10.94 30.11 -16.73
C GLN A 3 10.03 30.17 -15.51
N LYS A 4 8.75 29.90 -15.70
CA LYS A 4 7.78 29.74 -14.63
C LYS A 4 8.11 28.41 -13.97
N THR A 5 8.90 28.42 -12.90
CA THR A 5 9.09 27.25 -12.03
C THR A 5 7.72 26.91 -11.44
N SER A 6 6.97 26.02 -12.10
CA SER A 6 5.73 25.49 -11.57
C SER A 6 6.06 24.82 -10.25
N SER A 7 5.39 25.23 -9.16
CA SER A 7 5.42 24.45 -7.93
C SER A 7 5.09 23.01 -8.31
N PRO A 8 5.81 21.99 -7.81
CA PRO A 8 5.50 20.62 -8.15
C PRO A 8 4.02 20.36 -7.84
N ASN A 9 3.29 19.83 -8.83
CA ASN A 9 1.94 19.32 -8.61
C ASN A 9 1.95 18.34 -7.41
N LEU A 10 0.79 18.11 -6.79
CA LEU A 10 0.71 17.33 -5.53
C LEU A 10 1.51 16.03 -5.57
N ILE A 11 1.42 15.28 -6.69
CA ILE A 11 2.18 14.06 -6.91
C ILE A 11 3.70 14.30 -6.94
N GLY A 12 4.20 15.32 -7.63
CA GLY A 12 5.63 15.65 -7.67
C GLY A 12 6.20 15.96 -6.28
N LYS A 13 5.41 16.63 -5.42
CA LYS A 13 5.79 16.88 -4.02
C LYS A 13 5.89 15.57 -3.23
N ILE A 14 4.91 14.69 -3.35
CA ILE A 14 4.90 13.38 -2.67
C ILE A 14 6.11 12.53 -3.11
N LEU A 15 6.32 12.41 -4.42
CA LEU A 15 7.40 11.58 -4.98
C LEU A 15 8.79 12.11 -4.64
N SER A 16 8.99 13.43 -4.68
CA SER A 16 10.27 14.05 -4.31
C SER A 16 10.57 13.89 -2.83
N GLN A 17 9.59 14.12 -1.95
CA GLN A 17 9.74 13.92 -0.51
C GLN A 17 10.04 12.46 -0.17
N PHE A 18 9.31 11.51 -0.76
CA PHE A 18 9.52 10.09 -0.53
C PHE A 18 10.91 9.64 -1.02
N SER A 19 11.34 10.11 -2.20
CA SER A 19 12.66 9.76 -2.74
C SER A 19 13.81 10.39 -1.95
N ALA A 20 13.61 11.58 -1.37
CA ALA A 20 14.60 12.22 -0.52
C ALA A 20 14.82 11.47 0.80
N SER A 21 13.78 10.82 1.35
CA SER A 21 13.89 9.98 2.56
C SER A 21 14.28 8.52 2.26
N HIS A 22 14.33 8.13 0.99
CA HIS A 22 14.72 6.80 0.50
C HIS A 22 15.75 6.94 -0.61
N SER A 23 16.92 7.46 -0.25
CA SER A 23 17.96 7.89 -1.18
C SER A 23 18.98 6.80 -1.49
N THR A 24 19.30 5.92 -0.52
CA THR A 24 20.32 4.89 -0.70
C THR A 24 19.81 3.72 -1.55
N ALA A 25 20.72 3.08 -2.29
CA ALA A 25 20.37 1.92 -3.11
C ALA A 25 19.81 0.76 -2.27
N VAL A 26 20.41 0.52 -1.09
CA VAL A 26 19.97 -0.52 -0.16
C VAL A 26 18.56 -0.23 0.36
N ASN A 27 18.29 1.01 0.81
CA ASN A 27 16.98 1.37 1.34
C ASN A 27 15.88 1.28 0.26
N LYS A 28 16.18 1.74 -0.96
CA LYS A 28 15.25 1.60 -2.10
C LYS A 28 14.95 0.15 -2.44
N LEU A 29 15.97 -0.71 -2.49
CA LEU A 29 15.80 -2.13 -2.80
C LEU A 29 14.91 -2.82 -1.76
N ILE A 30 15.16 -2.57 -0.47
CA ILE A 30 14.32 -3.07 0.62
C ILE A 30 12.87 -2.59 0.43
N HIS A 31 12.67 -1.30 0.15
CA HIS A 31 11.33 -0.73 -0.01
C HIS A 31 10.59 -1.21 -1.26
N TYR A 32 11.28 -1.54 -2.35
CA TYR A 32 10.65 -2.18 -3.50
C TYR A 32 9.95 -3.50 -3.15
N ILE A 33 10.51 -4.25 -2.19
CA ILE A 33 9.97 -5.53 -1.75
C ILE A 33 8.96 -5.34 -0.61
N THR A 34 9.28 -4.48 0.37
CA THR A 34 8.45 -4.37 1.58
C THR A 34 7.19 -3.54 1.36
N ILE A 35 7.16 -2.54 0.47
CA ILE A 35 5.95 -1.78 0.16
C ILE A 35 4.78 -2.67 -0.28
N PRO A 36 4.92 -3.58 -1.26
CA PRO A 36 3.82 -4.45 -1.66
C PRO A 36 3.45 -5.45 -0.56
N LEU A 37 4.44 -5.99 0.17
CA LEU A 37 4.18 -6.91 1.29
C LEU A 37 3.39 -6.26 2.43
N VAL A 38 3.79 -5.06 2.86
CA VAL A 38 3.07 -4.28 3.87
C VAL A 38 1.67 -3.91 3.37
N SER A 39 1.55 -3.49 2.11
CA SER A 39 0.24 -3.14 1.52
C SER A 39 -0.71 -4.34 1.49
N PHE A 40 -0.22 -5.51 1.07
CA PHE A 40 -0.97 -6.76 1.10
C PHE A 40 -1.39 -7.13 2.52
N SER A 41 -0.45 -7.11 3.48
CA SER A 41 -0.73 -7.48 4.86
C SER A 41 -1.75 -6.56 5.53
N VAL A 42 -1.66 -5.24 5.31
CA VAL A 42 -2.63 -4.28 5.86
C VAL A 42 -4.03 -4.54 5.30
N LEU A 43 -4.14 -4.79 3.99
CA LEU A 43 -5.41 -5.12 3.37
C LEU A 43 -5.98 -6.45 3.91
N ALA A 44 -5.14 -7.48 4.02
CA ALA A 44 -5.52 -8.80 4.53
C ALA A 44 -5.94 -8.76 6.00
N LEU A 45 -5.26 -7.97 6.84
CA LEU A 45 -5.64 -7.79 8.25
C LEU A 45 -6.96 -7.03 8.39
N ALA A 46 -7.19 -6.01 7.57
CA ALA A 46 -8.49 -5.35 7.51
C ALA A 46 -9.58 -6.33 7.06
N TRP A 47 -9.27 -7.26 6.15
CA TRP A 47 -10.21 -8.29 5.71
C TRP A 47 -10.53 -9.31 6.81
N ALA A 48 -9.52 -9.73 7.57
CA ALA A 48 -9.65 -10.70 8.65
C ALA A 48 -10.34 -10.14 9.91
N THR A 49 -10.47 -8.82 10.02
CA THR A 49 -11.06 -8.18 11.20
C THR A 49 -12.58 -8.37 11.20
N PRO A 50 -13.18 -8.91 12.28
CA PRO A 50 -14.62 -9.07 12.37
C PRO A 50 -15.36 -7.75 12.12
N PHE A 51 -16.35 -7.79 11.24
CA PHE A 51 -17.17 -6.64 10.91
C PHE A 51 -18.55 -6.78 11.55
N PRO A 52 -19.09 -5.73 12.19
CA PRO A 52 -20.41 -5.81 12.81
C PRO A 52 -21.49 -6.11 11.76
N PHE A 53 -22.48 -6.90 12.15
CA PHE A 53 -23.67 -7.10 11.32
C PHE A 53 -24.48 -5.81 11.28
N LEU A 54 -24.72 -5.27 10.09
CA LEU A 54 -25.46 -4.03 9.90
C LEU A 54 -26.82 -4.35 9.30
N SER A 55 -27.88 -4.27 10.11
CA SER A 55 -29.23 -4.68 9.71
C SER A 55 -29.74 -3.98 8.43
N PHE A 56 -29.40 -2.71 8.25
CA PHE A 56 -29.79 -1.94 7.06
C PHE A 56 -29.15 -2.43 5.75
N LEU A 57 -28.07 -3.22 5.82
CA LEU A 57 -27.42 -3.77 4.62
C LEU A 57 -28.17 -4.99 4.06
N GLY A 58 -29.05 -5.65 4.82
CA GLY A 58 -29.80 -6.82 4.34
C GLY A 58 -28.90 -7.86 3.67
N ARG A 59 -29.18 -8.18 2.39
CA ARG A 59 -28.38 -9.11 1.56
C ARG A 59 -26.95 -8.67 1.26
N TYR A 60 -26.61 -7.41 1.53
CA TYR A 60 -25.27 -6.86 1.34
C TYR A 60 -24.37 -7.05 2.56
N ASN A 61 -24.89 -7.61 3.66
CA ASN A 61 -24.05 -8.07 4.77
C ASN A 61 -23.04 -9.11 4.25
N GLY A 62 -21.75 -8.89 4.54
CA GLY A 62 -20.63 -9.68 4.01
C GLY A 62 -19.96 -9.07 2.78
N PHE A 63 -20.61 -8.19 2.01
CA PHE A 63 -19.95 -7.43 0.93
C PHE A 63 -19.21 -6.20 1.46
N ILE A 64 -19.67 -5.65 2.58
CA ILE A 64 -19.01 -4.54 3.28
C ILE A 64 -18.30 -5.09 4.51
N ASN A 65 -17.00 -4.84 4.59
CA ASN A 65 -16.14 -5.09 5.73
C ASN A 65 -15.08 -3.97 5.87
N TRP A 66 -14.17 -4.08 6.84
CA TRP A 66 -13.11 -3.08 7.03
C TRP A 66 -12.18 -2.96 5.82
N ALA A 67 -11.90 -4.05 5.09
CA ALA A 67 -11.13 -4.00 3.85
C ALA A 67 -11.85 -3.21 2.74
N SER A 68 -13.17 -3.37 2.59
CA SER A 68 -13.95 -2.62 1.59
C SER A 68 -13.92 -1.12 1.85
N ILE A 69 -13.97 -0.70 3.12
CA ILE A 69 -13.84 0.70 3.53
C ILE A 69 -12.43 1.21 3.21
N LEU A 70 -11.40 0.43 3.58
CA LEU A 70 -10.01 0.76 3.31
C LEU A 70 -9.75 0.94 1.80
N ILE A 71 -10.26 0.02 0.97
CA ILE A 71 -10.16 0.11 -0.49
C ILE A 71 -10.86 1.38 -0.99
N GLY A 72 -12.08 1.67 -0.54
CA GLY A 72 -12.82 2.88 -0.94
C GLY A 72 -12.02 4.16 -0.66
N PHE A 73 -11.46 4.29 0.55
CA PHE A 73 -10.58 5.41 0.90
C PHE A 73 -9.30 5.46 0.06
N ALA A 74 -8.64 4.32 -0.13
CA ALA A 74 -7.41 4.23 -0.91
C ALA A 74 -7.64 4.67 -2.35
N VAL A 75 -8.70 4.16 -3.01
CA VAL A 75 -9.05 4.50 -4.39
C VAL A 75 -9.38 5.99 -4.51
N TYR A 76 -10.20 6.52 -3.61
CA TYR A 76 -10.52 7.95 -3.59
C TYR A 76 -9.24 8.80 -3.44
N TYR A 77 -8.40 8.47 -2.45
CA TYR A 77 -7.15 9.20 -2.21
C TYR A 77 -6.21 9.16 -3.41
N TYR A 78 -5.92 7.98 -3.95
CA TYR A 78 -4.98 7.83 -5.06
C TYR A 78 -5.50 8.46 -6.34
N TYR A 79 -6.80 8.36 -6.61
CA TYR A 79 -7.43 9.05 -7.74
C TYR A 79 -7.28 10.58 -7.64
N ARG A 80 -7.44 11.15 -6.43
CA ARG A 80 -7.25 12.59 -6.19
C ARG A 80 -5.80 13.05 -6.34
N VAL A 81 -4.83 12.17 -6.09
CA VAL A 81 -3.40 12.48 -6.23
C VAL A 81 -2.93 12.35 -7.69
N SER A 82 -3.24 11.22 -8.33
CA SER A 82 -2.88 10.94 -9.72
C SER A 82 -3.80 9.86 -10.31
N PRO A 83 -4.75 10.22 -11.19
CA PRO A 83 -5.63 9.25 -11.84
C PRO A 83 -4.86 8.12 -12.54
N LEU A 84 -3.76 8.45 -13.23
CA LEU A 84 -2.93 7.47 -13.93
C LEU A 84 -2.35 6.41 -12.97
N LEU A 85 -1.69 6.83 -11.89
CA LEU A 85 -1.11 5.89 -10.92
C LEU A 85 -2.19 5.12 -10.15
N SER A 86 -3.37 5.72 -9.96
CA SER A 86 -4.49 5.09 -9.27
C SER A 86 -4.95 3.81 -9.97
N TYR A 87 -4.92 3.74 -11.30
CA TYR A 87 -5.25 2.52 -12.05
C TYR A 87 -4.27 1.38 -11.75
N GLY A 88 -2.97 1.68 -11.67
CA GLY A 88 -1.96 0.69 -11.30
C GLY A 88 -2.15 0.18 -9.89
N ILE A 89 -2.44 1.07 -8.94
CA ILE A 89 -2.71 0.70 -7.55
C ILE A 89 -4.02 -0.09 -7.42
N LEU A 90 -5.05 0.24 -8.20
CA LEU A 90 -6.30 -0.51 -8.28
C LEU A 90 -6.05 -1.95 -8.74
N LEU A 91 -5.24 -2.16 -9.78
CA LEU A 91 -4.86 -3.50 -10.25
C LEU A 91 -4.07 -4.27 -9.18
N MET A 92 -3.18 -3.59 -8.46
CA MET A 92 -2.44 -4.19 -7.35
C MET A 92 -3.39 -4.62 -6.22
N ILE A 93 -4.34 -3.77 -5.81
CA ILE A 93 -5.37 -4.09 -4.81
C ILE A 93 -6.24 -5.25 -5.28
N PHE A 94 -6.63 -5.29 -6.57
CA PHE A 94 -7.40 -6.38 -7.14
C PHE A 94 -6.64 -7.71 -7.06
N ALA A 95 -5.35 -7.72 -7.44
CA ALA A 95 -4.50 -8.91 -7.32
C ALA A 95 -4.38 -9.38 -5.87
N PHE A 96 -4.14 -8.46 -4.93
CA PHE A 96 -4.10 -8.78 -3.50
C PHE A 96 -5.43 -9.32 -2.98
N SER A 97 -6.56 -8.75 -3.43
CA SER A 97 -7.89 -9.24 -3.04
C SER A 97 -8.11 -10.68 -3.51
N GLY A 98 -7.66 -11.03 -4.72
CA GLY A 98 -7.71 -12.41 -5.23
C GLY A 98 -6.90 -13.39 -4.37
N LEU A 99 -5.71 -12.99 -3.92
CA LEU A 99 -4.89 -13.77 -2.99
C LEU A 99 -5.57 -13.92 -1.62
N ILE A 100 -6.13 -12.84 -1.07
CA ILE A 100 -6.82 -12.86 0.23
C ILE A 100 -8.05 -13.77 0.19
N VAL A 101 -8.87 -13.68 -0.85
CA VAL A 101 -10.03 -14.57 -1.04
C VAL A 101 -9.59 -16.03 -1.19
N SER A 102 -8.42 -16.29 -1.79
CA SER A 102 -7.87 -17.65 -1.87
C SER A 102 -7.44 -18.17 -0.50
N LEU A 103 -6.83 -17.32 0.34
CA LEU A 103 -6.52 -17.66 1.73
C LEU A 103 -7.79 -17.92 2.55
N GLU A 104 -8.82 -17.07 2.38
CA GLU A 104 -10.12 -17.23 3.03
C GLU A 104 -10.76 -18.58 2.69
N LYS A 105 -10.80 -18.94 1.41
CA LYS A 105 -11.31 -20.26 0.98
C LYS A 105 -10.53 -21.41 1.60
N PHE A 106 -9.20 -21.31 1.63
CA PHE A 106 -8.35 -22.36 2.20
C PHE A 106 -8.58 -22.52 3.72
N HIS A 107 -8.74 -21.41 4.44
CA HIS A 107 -9.11 -21.41 5.85
C HIS A 107 -10.51 -22.00 6.08
N SER A 108 -11.54 -21.54 5.34
CA SER A 108 -12.92 -22.01 5.49
C SER A 108 -13.13 -23.50 5.17
N GLN A 109 -12.25 -24.09 4.36
CA GLN A 109 -12.25 -25.53 4.06
C GLN A 109 -11.55 -26.38 5.13
N GLY A 110 -11.08 -25.76 6.22
CA GLY A 110 -10.39 -26.44 7.32
C GLY A 110 -8.91 -26.76 7.03
N GLY A 111 -8.36 -26.29 5.91
CA GLY A 111 -6.97 -26.54 5.52
C GLY A 111 -5.98 -25.45 5.94
N GLY A 112 -6.47 -24.22 6.17
CA GLY A 112 -5.63 -23.05 6.38
C GLY A 112 -5.55 -22.54 7.82
N PRO A 113 -4.46 -21.83 8.18
CA PRO A 113 -4.35 -21.14 9.47
C PRO A 113 -5.40 -20.03 9.60
N GLU A 114 -5.57 -19.49 10.80
CA GLU A 114 -6.39 -18.29 11.03
C GLU A 114 -5.99 -17.15 10.08
N MET A 115 -7.00 -16.41 9.59
CA MET A 115 -6.83 -15.41 8.53
C MET A 115 -5.82 -14.30 8.84
N HIS A 116 -5.56 -14.03 10.13
CA HIS A 116 -4.60 -13.01 10.57
C HIS A 116 -3.16 -13.52 10.65
N ILE A 117 -2.91 -14.84 10.69
CA ILE A 117 -1.58 -15.42 10.91
C ILE A 117 -0.65 -15.11 9.73
N ILE A 118 -1.04 -15.49 8.51
CA ILE A 118 -0.24 -15.27 7.30
C ILE A 118 0.12 -13.79 7.10
N PRO A 119 -0.83 -12.83 7.14
CA PRO A 119 -0.48 -11.43 6.95
C PRO A 119 0.37 -10.88 8.09
N LEU A 120 0.26 -11.35 9.34
CA LEU A 120 1.18 -10.97 10.41
C LEU A 120 2.61 -11.51 10.19
N LEU A 121 2.73 -12.77 9.75
CA LEU A 121 4.02 -13.37 9.42
C LEU A 121 4.73 -12.67 8.26
N ILE A 122 3.98 -12.03 7.36
CA ILE A 122 4.52 -11.18 6.29
C ILE A 122 4.81 -9.76 6.81
N LEU A 123 3.89 -9.19 7.59
CA LEU A 123 3.94 -7.79 8.03
C LEU A 123 5.13 -7.54 8.95
N LEU A 124 5.31 -8.37 9.98
CA LEU A 124 6.32 -8.12 11.00
C LEU A 124 7.75 -8.13 10.44
N PRO A 125 8.18 -9.13 9.64
CA PRO A 125 9.49 -9.08 8.99
C PRO A 125 9.61 -7.94 7.98
N ALA A 126 8.55 -7.61 7.24
CA ALA A 126 8.58 -6.51 6.29
C ALA A 126 8.79 -5.15 7.00
N LEU A 127 8.13 -4.92 8.13
CA LEU A 127 8.34 -3.72 8.96
C LEU A 127 9.76 -3.68 9.53
N LEU A 128 10.28 -4.81 10.04
CA LEU A 128 11.66 -4.88 10.52
C LEU A 128 12.67 -4.59 9.40
N ALA A 129 12.43 -5.11 8.20
CA ALA A 129 13.24 -4.82 7.02
C ALA A 129 13.18 -3.34 6.64
N GLN A 130 12.00 -2.70 6.65
CA GLN A 130 11.87 -1.25 6.41
C GLN A 130 12.68 -0.44 7.42
N VAL A 131 12.59 -0.78 8.71
CA VAL A 131 13.39 -0.13 9.77
C VAL A 131 14.88 -0.34 9.53
N ALA A 132 15.31 -1.56 9.15
CA ALA A 132 16.70 -1.85 8.84
C ALA A 132 17.19 -1.04 7.62
N GLY A 133 16.37 -0.89 6.58
CA GLY A 133 16.68 -0.08 5.41
C GLY A 133 16.96 1.38 5.76
N HIS A 134 16.16 1.96 6.65
CA HIS A 134 16.35 3.33 7.12
C HIS A 134 17.64 3.55 7.92
N ARG A 135 18.27 2.51 8.48
CA ARG A 135 19.58 2.65 9.15
C ARG A 135 20.70 3.04 8.18
N THR A 136 20.47 2.86 6.87
CA THR A 136 21.42 3.29 5.83
C THR A 136 21.25 4.75 5.43
N GLU A 137 20.15 5.40 5.84
CA GLU A 137 19.89 6.81 5.54
C GLU A 137 20.53 7.72 6.60
N LYS A 138 20.81 8.96 6.21
CA LYS A 138 21.38 9.97 7.13
C LYS A 138 20.39 10.47 8.18
N ALA A 139 19.09 10.31 7.93
CA ALA A 139 18.02 10.81 8.77
C ALA A 139 17.10 9.66 9.19
N ILE A 140 16.81 9.58 10.48
CA ILE A 140 15.88 8.60 11.04
C ILE A 140 14.46 9.12 10.81
N PRO A 141 13.54 8.29 10.28
CA PRO A 141 12.15 8.71 10.11
C PRO A 141 11.46 8.91 11.47
N SER A 142 10.71 10.00 11.60
CA SER A 142 9.73 10.17 12.67
C SER A 142 8.55 9.22 12.50
N ALA A 143 7.81 8.94 13.58
CA ALA A 143 6.57 8.13 13.51
C ALA A 143 5.56 8.70 12.50
N SER A 144 5.44 10.03 12.43
CA SER A 144 4.54 10.71 11.48
C SER A 144 4.97 10.53 10.01
N SER A 145 6.28 10.51 9.74
CA SER A 145 6.79 10.21 8.40
C SER A 145 6.61 8.74 8.04
N SER A 146 6.83 7.82 8.98
CA SER A 146 6.58 6.39 8.75
C SER A 146 5.10 6.12 8.41
N MET A 147 4.17 6.78 9.10
CA MET A 147 2.74 6.67 8.78
C MET A 147 2.39 7.26 7.40
N ARG A 148 3.04 8.37 7.00
CA ARG A 148 2.90 8.91 5.64
C ARG A 148 3.46 7.96 4.58
N SER A 149 4.59 7.30 4.85
CA SER A 149 5.19 6.33 3.93
C SER A 149 4.26 5.17 3.59
N LEU A 150 3.32 4.81 4.48
CA LEU A 150 2.33 3.75 4.20
C LEU A 150 1.45 4.06 2.98
N LYS A 151 1.05 5.32 2.81
CA LYS A 151 0.25 5.78 1.67
C LYS A 151 1.09 6.31 0.51
N ASP A 152 2.23 6.94 0.80
CA ASP A 152 3.06 7.55 -0.23
C ASP A 152 3.97 6.52 -0.93
N GLY A 153 4.29 5.42 -0.24
CA GLY A 153 5.10 4.31 -0.76
C GLY A 153 4.47 3.61 -1.97
N PRO A 154 3.20 3.16 -1.92
CA PRO A 154 2.51 2.59 -3.08
C PRO A 154 2.52 3.51 -4.31
N LEU A 155 2.32 4.81 -4.12
CA LEU A 155 2.41 5.81 -5.20
C LEU A 155 3.81 5.88 -5.80
N TRP A 156 4.84 5.92 -4.95
CA TRP A 156 6.22 5.95 -5.39
C TRP A 156 6.60 4.69 -6.15
N LEU A 157 6.26 3.51 -5.63
CA LEU A 157 6.53 2.23 -6.27
C LEU A 157 5.83 2.14 -7.63
N MET A 158 4.56 2.55 -7.70
CA MET A 158 3.80 2.53 -8.95
C MET A 158 4.38 3.50 -9.98
N ASN A 159 4.83 4.69 -9.56
CA ASN A 159 5.53 5.62 -10.44
C ASN A 159 6.84 5.04 -10.97
N VAL A 160 7.65 4.37 -10.12
CA VAL A 160 8.87 3.68 -10.56
C VAL A 160 8.54 2.57 -11.57
N PHE A 161 7.52 1.78 -11.29
CA PHE A 161 7.07 0.71 -12.18
C PHE A 161 6.62 1.25 -13.54
N PHE A 162 5.75 2.26 -13.56
CA PHE A 162 5.23 2.87 -14.80
C PHE A 162 6.33 3.52 -15.64
N ARG A 163 7.31 4.16 -15.00
CA ARG A 163 8.51 4.68 -15.68
C ARG A 163 9.32 3.57 -16.31
N ARG A 164 9.50 2.44 -15.60
CA ARG A 164 10.26 1.29 -16.09
C ARG A 164 9.62 0.63 -17.31
N ILE A 165 8.29 0.64 -17.41
CA ILE A 165 7.54 0.06 -18.54
C ILE A 165 7.15 1.09 -19.62
N GLY A 166 7.63 2.33 -19.51
CA GLY A 166 7.43 3.36 -20.54
C GLY A 166 6.05 4.02 -20.58
N ILE A 167 5.22 3.90 -19.54
CA ILE A 167 3.92 4.60 -19.44
C ILE A 167 4.11 6.07 -19.04
N ILE A 168 5.12 6.36 -18.22
CA ILE A 168 5.44 7.72 -17.74
C ILE A 168 6.90 8.02 -18.09
N ASN A 169 7.15 9.18 -18.69
CA ASN A 169 8.50 9.67 -18.99
C ASN A 169 9.11 10.45 -17.83
#